data_AF-A0A061I7E5-F1
#
_entry.id   AF-A0A061I7E5-F1
#
_cell.length_a   1.000
_cell.length_b   1.000
_cell.length_c   1.000
_cell.angle_alpha   90.00
_cell.angle_beta   90.00
_cell.angle_gamma   90.00
#
_symmetry.space_group_name_H-M   'P 1'
#
loop_
_entity.id
_entity.type
_entity.pdbx_description
1 polymer ?
#
loop_
_entity_poly.entity_id
_entity_poly.type
_entity_poly.pdbx_seq_one_letter_code
_entity_poly.pdbx_strand_id
1 'polypeptide(L)'
;MFTVMARQPCEQAGFRALSRTPGIVTLVVLLVSIVVLVTLTLIQIRHPQVLPPGLKSSPTGTNISNPCYPRGYSSTFNLGHIFGSLCTEKHRPDSYNPDDVVTFTGTGDPWLCREKVASVFDFKACQEQEACSFDGVYQPKVQGPFVAFAGFYYTASALNLSGSFSLASFNSSSWDFCKHTWMELPSLLPRFDEVYARSYCFSAHYIYHLLVNGYKFTEETWPQIRFEKEVGNSSIAWSLGYMLSLTNQIPAGSALIRLPIQPPVFMGVLAFFTAIALLCLAFLLYLCSAFRTKGRSENAFDQAVDSD
;
A
#
# COMPACT_ATOMS: atom_id res chain seq x y z
N MET A 1 -7.91 -6.93 6.69
CA MET A 1 -7.06 -7.22 7.85
C MET A 1 -5.68 -6.63 7.57
N PHE A 2 -5.50 -5.34 7.86
CA PHE A 2 -4.20 -4.67 7.74
C PHE A 2 -3.71 -4.42 9.16
N THR A 3 -2.74 -5.22 9.61
CA THR A 3 -2.02 -4.97 10.86
C THR A 3 -0.89 -4.00 10.57
N VAL A 4 -1.10 -2.73 10.93
CA VAL A 4 -0.01 -1.76 11.02
C VAL A 4 0.75 -2.07 12.31
N MET A 5 1.92 -2.67 12.21
CA MET A 5 2.86 -2.70 13.33
C MET A 5 3.45 -1.30 13.49
N ALA A 6 2.86 -0.50 14.39
CA ALA A 6 3.46 0.75 14.82
C ALA A 6 4.62 0.44 15.79
N ARG A 7 5.83 0.90 15.44
CA ARG A 7 6.99 0.94 16.32
C ARG A 7 6.76 2.00 17.40
N GLN A 8 6.91 1.62 18.67
CA GLN A 8 6.85 2.49 19.85
C GLN A 8 7.98 3.55 19.86
N PRO A 9 7.69 4.80 20.28
CA PRO A 9 8.67 5.67 20.92
C PRO A 9 8.46 5.78 22.44
N CYS A 10 9.59 5.90 23.15
CA CYS A 10 9.75 6.00 24.60
C CYS A 10 9.10 7.25 25.25
N GLU A 11 8.91 7.12 26.57
CA GLU A 11 8.50 8.15 27.54
C GLU A 11 9.12 9.53 27.33
N GLN A 12 8.32 10.56 27.60
CA GLN A 12 8.84 11.76 28.24
C GLN A 12 7.91 12.28 29.33
N ALA A 13 8.55 12.54 30.47
CA ALA A 13 7.98 12.90 31.76
C ALA A 13 7.30 14.27 31.75
N GLY A 14 6.42 14.44 32.74
CA GLY A 14 5.41 15.49 32.77
C GLY A 14 5.90 16.90 33.08
N PHE A 15 4.95 17.82 32.96
CA PHE A 15 4.92 19.07 33.71
C PHE A 15 3.47 19.35 34.15
N ARG A 16 3.21 19.15 35.45
CA ARG A 16 2.07 19.74 36.14
C ARG A 16 2.39 21.22 36.36
N ALA A 17 1.58 22.10 35.78
CA ALA A 17 1.52 23.50 36.19
C ALA A 17 0.07 23.82 36.56
N LEU A 18 -0.22 23.77 37.87
CA LEU A 18 -1.46 24.32 38.45
C LEU A 18 -1.36 25.85 38.37
N SER A 19 -2.02 26.46 37.37
CA SER A 19 -2.30 27.89 37.38
C SER A 19 -3.56 28.13 38.20
N ARG A 20 -3.37 28.78 39.36
CA ARG A 20 -4.42 29.18 40.29
C ARG A 20 -5.16 30.38 39.70
N THR A 21 -6.16 30.13 38.85
CA THR A 21 -7.04 31.18 38.33
C THR A 21 -8.00 31.66 39.42
N PRO A 22 -8.28 32.97 39.51
CA PRO A 22 -9.20 33.53 40.50
C PRO A 22 -10.60 32.96 40.23
N GLY A 23 -11.28 32.47 41.26
CA GLY A 23 -12.57 31.74 41.16
C GLY A 23 -13.67 32.46 40.38
N ILE A 24 -13.52 33.77 40.14
CA ILE A 24 -14.38 34.60 39.30
C ILE A 24 -14.28 34.18 37.81
N VAL A 25 -13.08 33.86 37.30
CA VAL A 25 -12.89 33.46 35.90
C VAL A 25 -13.50 32.07 35.65
N THR A 26 -13.32 31.15 36.60
CA THR A 26 -13.92 29.81 36.52
C THR A 26 -15.45 29.89 36.56
N LEU A 27 -16.02 30.77 37.38
CA LEU A 27 -17.47 30.97 37.47
C LEU A 27 -18.03 31.60 36.19
N VAL A 28 -17.34 32.58 35.59
CA VAL A 28 -17.75 33.20 34.32
C VAL A 28 -17.69 32.21 33.17
N VAL A 29 -16.63 31.38 33.08
CA VAL A 29 -16.53 30.33 32.06
C VAL A 29 -17.62 29.28 32.23
N LEU A 30 -17.96 28.90 33.47
CA LEU A 30 -19.06 27.97 33.77
C LEU A 30 -20.41 28.55 33.36
N LEU A 31 -20.69 29.81 33.70
CA LEU A 31 -21.94 30.48 33.33
C LEU A 31 -22.07 30.63 31.81
N VAL A 32 -21.00 31.03 31.11
CA VAL A 32 -21.01 31.12 29.64
C VAL A 32 -21.20 29.74 29.01
N SER A 33 -20.55 28.70 29.53
CA SER A 33 -20.71 27.32 29.04
C SER A 33 -22.14 26.80 29.26
N ILE A 34 -22.77 27.11 30.40
CA ILE A 34 -24.16 26.73 30.67
C ILE A 34 -25.11 27.48 29.71
N VAL A 35 -24.90 28.78 29.48
CA VAL A 35 -25.73 29.56 28.54
C VAL A 35 -25.58 29.04 27.11
N VAL A 36 -24.36 28.69 26.68
CA VAL A 36 -24.12 28.08 25.36
C VAL A 36 -24.78 26.71 25.25
N LEU A 37 -24.69 25.85 26.29
CA LEU A 37 -25.36 24.55 26.27
C LEU A 37 -26.89 24.68 26.29
N VAL A 38 -27.45 25.63 27.04
CA VAL A 38 -28.90 25.89 27.06
C VAL A 38 -29.37 26.46 25.72
N THR A 39 -28.61 27.37 25.09
CA THR A 39 -28.96 27.86 23.75
C THR A 39 -28.84 26.78 22.68
N LEU A 40 -27.79 25.95 22.71
CA LEU A 40 -27.63 24.82 21.78
C LEU A 40 -28.73 23.77 21.97
N THR A 41 -29.09 23.42 23.20
CA THR A 41 -30.21 22.50 23.47
C THR A 41 -31.55 23.09 23.02
N LEU A 42 -31.80 24.38 23.24
CA LEU A 42 -33.00 25.05 22.73
C LEU A 42 -33.04 25.14 21.20
N ILE A 43 -31.89 25.29 20.53
CA ILE A 43 -31.77 25.27 19.07
C ILE A 43 -32.00 23.85 18.52
N GLN A 44 -31.47 22.81 19.18
CA GLN A 44 -31.69 21.40 18.82
C GLN A 44 -33.15 20.96 19.01
N ILE A 45 -33.87 21.53 19.99
CA ILE A 45 -35.32 21.28 20.18
C ILE A 45 -36.17 21.96 19.09
N ARG A 46 -35.68 23.05 18.48
CA ARG A 46 -36.42 23.82 17.46
C ARG A 46 -36.21 23.35 16.02
N HIS A 47 -35.24 22.48 15.77
CA HIS A 47 -35.06 21.81 14.47
C HIS A 47 -35.45 20.34 14.57
N PRO A 48 -36.69 19.95 14.22
CA PRO A 48 -36.94 18.57 13.89
C PRO A 48 -36.12 18.26 12.62
N GLN A 49 -34.97 17.58 12.80
CA GLN A 49 -34.31 16.91 11.70
C GLN A 49 -35.30 15.89 11.15
N VAL A 50 -35.82 16.18 9.97
CA VAL A 50 -36.58 15.23 9.16
C VAL A 50 -35.57 14.18 8.71
N LEU A 51 -35.39 13.13 9.52
CA LEU A 51 -34.80 11.89 9.04
C LEU A 51 -35.70 11.34 7.92
N PRO A 52 -35.13 10.83 6.81
CA PRO A 52 -35.93 10.12 5.82
C PRO A 52 -36.62 8.93 6.50
N PRO A 53 -37.87 8.61 6.10
CA PRO A 53 -38.67 7.61 6.78
C PRO A 53 -37.95 6.27 6.87
N GLY A 54 -37.88 5.75 8.10
CA GLY A 54 -37.45 4.39 8.39
C GLY A 54 -38.21 3.38 7.53
N LEU A 55 -37.46 2.38 7.08
CA LEU A 55 -37.99 1.16 6.50
C LEU A 55 -38.98 0.54 7.49
N LYS A 56 -40.28 0.66 7.21
CA LYS A 56 -41.33 -0.08 7.92
C LYS A 56 -41.21 -1.54 7.52
N SER A 57 -40.87 -2.40 8.47
CA SER A 57 -40.84 -3.86 8.30
C SER A 57 -42.27 -4.39 8.10
N SER A 58 -42.52 -4.96 6.93
CA SER A 58 -43.68 -5.84 6.70
C SER A 58 -43.27 -7.28 7.05
N PRO A 59 -44.16 -8.16 7.55
CA PRO A 59 -43.86 -9.56 7.89
C PRO A 59 -43.60 -10.47 6.67
N THR A 60 -43.32 -9.87 5.52
CA THR A 60 -43.16 -10.52 4.22
C THR A 60 -41.85 -9.98 3.65
N GLY A 61 -40.88 -10.87 3.40
CA GLY A 61 -39.49 -10.55 3.11
C GLY A 61 -39.28 -9.25 2.33
N THR A 62 -38.48 -8.34 2.90
CA THR A 62 -38.23 -7.03 2.29
C THR A 62 -37.40 -7.24 1.02
N ASN A 63 -37.94 -6.85 -0.14
CA ASN A 63 -37.22 -6.90 -1.40
C ASN A 63 -36.38 -5.62 -1.56
N ILE A 64 -35.06 -5.75 -1.59
CA ILE A 64 -34.12 -4.66 -1.79
C ILE A 64 -33.51 -4.74 -3.18
N SER A 65 -33.63 -3.66 -3.95
CA SER A 65 -32.92 -3.54 -5.21
C SER A 65 -31.43 -3.27 -4.98
N ASN A 66 -30.56 -4.04 -5.64
CA ASN A 66 -29.12 -3.86 -5.60
C ASN A 66 -28.59 -3.51 -7.00
N PRO A 67 -28.15 -2.25 -7.23
CA PRO A 67 -27.64 -1.82 -8.53
C PRO A 67 -26.33 -2.49 -8.94
N CYS A 68 -25.54 -2.93 -7.96
CA CYS A 68 -24.25 -3.57 -8.20
C CYS A 68 -24.35 -5.07 -8.45
N TYR A 69 -25.50 -5.69 -8.18
CA TYR A 69 -25.74 -7.08 -8.57
C TYR A 69 -26.19 -7.15 -10.02
N PRO A 70 -25.74 -8.19 -10.75
CA PRO A 70 -26.07 -8.34 -12.17
C PRO A 70 -27.58 -8.54 -12.36
N ARG A 71 -28.09 -8.07 -13.50
CA ARG A 71 -29.53 -8.14 -13.78
C ARG A 71 -30.01 -9.60 -13.81
N GLY A 72 -31.13 -9.86 -13.13
CA GLY A 72 -31.72 -11.20 -13.06
C GLY A 72 -31.12 -12.10 -11.97
N TYR A 73 -30.13 -11.61 -11.21
CA TYR A 73 -29.66 -12.28 -10.01
C TYR A 73 -30.56 -11.94 -8.81
N SER A 74 -30.84 -12.94 -7.97
CA SER A 74 -31.58 -12.75 -6.72
C SER A 74 -31.02 -13.66 -5.63
N SER A 75 -30.92 -13.16 -4.40
CA SER A 75 -30.44 -13.93 -3.27
C SER A 75 -31.00 -13.42 -1.95
N THR A 76 -31.22 -14.32 -1.02
CA THR A 76 -31.84 -14.02 0.29
C THR A 76 -30.83 -14.24 1.40
N PHE A 77 -30.76 -13.29 2.33
CA PHE A 77 -29.89 -13.37 3.50
C PHE A 77 -30.65 -13.01 4.76
N ASN A 78 -30.22 -13.60 5.88
CA ASN A 78 -30.65 -13.18 7.20
C ASN A 78 -30.00 -11.85 7.57
N LEU A 79 -30.71 -10.99 8.31
CA LEU A 79 -30.16 -9.74 8.80
C LEU A 79 -28.92 -9.96 9.68
N GLY A 80 -28.84 -11.08 10.40
CA GLY A 80 -27.65 -11.48 11.15
C GLY A 80 -26.40 -11.65 10.28
N HIS A 81 -26.54 -12.14 9.05
CA HIS A 81 -25.42 -12.26 8.11
C HIS A 81 -24.95 -10.89 7.60
N ILE A 82 -25.86 -9.93 7.43
CA ILE A 82 -25.57 -8.59 6.90
C ILE A 82 -25.00 -7.69 8.00
N PHE A 83 -25.64 -7.67 9.16
CA PHE A 83 -25.38 -6.74 10.26
C PHE A 83 -24.65 -7.35 11.47
N GLY A 84 -24.17 -8.59 11.34
CA GLY A 84 -23.43 -9.30 12.39
C GLY A 84 -21.97 -8.84 12.57
N SER A 85 -21.44 -8.04 11.65
CA SER A 85 -20.06 -7.53 11.72
C SER A 85 -19.97 -6.15 12.38
N LEU A 86 -18.82 -5.84 12.98
CA LEU A 86 -18.53 -4.49 13.50
C LEU A 86 -18.56 -3.41 12.39
N CYS A 87 -18.30 -3.79 11.13
CA CYS A 87 -18.34 -2.86 10.00
C CYS A 87 -19.76 -2.38 9.65
N THR A 88 -20.77 -3.19 9.99
CA THR A 88 -22.18 -2.96 9.63
C THR A 88 -23.06 -2.68 10.84
N GLU A 89 -22.54 -2.82 12.05
CA GLU A 89 -23.25 -2.59 13.31
C GLU A 89 -23.97 -1.23 13.38
N LYS A 90 -23.28 -0.15 12.97
CA LYS A 90 -23.84 1.22 12.97
C LYS A 90 -24.99 1.42 11.98
N HIS A 91 -25.23 0.46 11.08
CA HIS A 91 -26.25 0.52 10.04
C HIS A 91 -27.45 -0.40 10.33
N ARG A 92 -27.50 -1.02 11.52
CA ARG A 92 -28.64 -1.85 11.93
C ARG A 92 -29.94 -1.03 11.94
N PRO A 93 -31.05 -1.55 11.40
CA PRO A 93 -32.37 -0.95 11.58
C PRO A 93 -32.77 -0.91 13.06
N ASP A 94 -33.64 0.04 13.43
CA ASP A 94 -34.12 0.17 14.82
C ASP A 94 -34.85 -1.11 15.31
N SER A 95 -35.57 -1.79 14.43
CA SER A 95 -36.28 -3.06 14.71
C SER A 95 -35.45 -4.28 14.28
N TYR A 96 -34.15 -4.29 14.58
CA TYR A 96 -33.27 -5.37 14.15
C TYR A 96 -33.58 -6.70 14.86
N ASN A 97 -33.93 -7.71 14.06
CA ASN A 97 -33.95 -9.11 14.46
C ASN A 97 -32.99 -9.89 13.54
N PRO A 98 -31.98 -10.61 14.07
CA PRO A 98 -31.00 -11.33 13.25
C PRO A 98 -31.62 -12.41 12.35
N ASP A 99 -32.78 -12.95 12.71
CA ASP A 99 -33.47 -14.02 11.97
C ASP A 99 -34.36 -13.50 10.83
N ASP A 100 -34.60 -12.19 10.76
CA ASP A 100 -35.37 -11.59 9.68
C ASP A 100 -34.63 -11.77 8.34
N VAL A 101 -35.40 -12.01 7.28
CA VAL A 101 -34.86 -12.27 5.93
C VAL A 101 -35.08 -11.09 5.00
N VAL A 102 -34.08 -10.85 4.15
CA VAL A 102 -34.11 -9.83 3.11
C VAL A 102 -33.66 -10.44 1.79
N THR A 103 -34.42 -10.17 0.74
CA THR A 103 -34.10 -10.62 -0.61
C THR A 103 -33.53 -9.46 -1.42
N PHE A 104 -32.33 -9.65 -1.97
CA PHE A 104 -31.70 -8.70 -2.86
C PHE A 104 -31.96 -9.09 -4.31
N THR A 105 -32.39 -8.13 -5.13
CA THR A 105 -32.59 -8.32 -6.57
C THR A 105 -31.65 -7.40 -7.35
N GLY A 106 -30.84 -7.99 -8.23
CA GLY A 106 -29.88 -7.27 -9.06
C GLY A 106 -30.53 -6.55 -10.24
N THR A 107 -30.19 -5.28 -10.43
CA THR A 107 -30.67 -4.47 -11.57
C THR A 107 -29.60 -4.24 -12.64
N GLY A 108 -28.31 -4.37 -12.29
CA GLY A 108 -27.19 -4.10 -13.18
C GLY A 108 -27.14 -2.64 -13.66
N ASP A 109 -27.35 -1.69 -12.74
CA ASP A 109 -27.26 -0.26 -13.03
C ASP A 109 -25.87 0.25 -12.60
N PRO A 110 -24.95 0.48 -13.55
CA PRO A 110 -23.59 0.87 -13.20
C PRO A 110 -23.51 2.29 -12.62
N TRP A 111 -24.42 3.19 -12.99
CA TRP A 111 -24.40 4.56 -12.49
C TRP A 111 -24.82 4.59 -11.04
N LEU A 112 -25.95 3.95 -10.74
CA LEU A 112 -26.45 3.87 -9.37
C LEU A 112 -25.52 3.03 -8.49
N CYS A 113 -24.89 1.99 -9.05
CA CYS A 113 -23.87 1.22 -8.33
C CYS A 113 -22.69 2.12 -7.94
N ARG A 114 -22.12 2.87 -8.89
CA ARG A 114 -21.00 3.77 -8.62
C ARG A 114 -21.34 4.79 -7.53
N GLU A 115 -22.51 5.41 -7.61
CA GLU A 115 -22.97 6.36 -6.59
C GLU A 115 -23.10 5.71 -5.19
N LYS A 116 -23.72 4.53 -5.11
CA LYS A 116 -23.86 3.80 -3.83
C LYS A 116 -22.51 3.39 -3.26
N VAL A 117 -21.58 2.94 -4.09
CA VAL A 117 -20.23 2.57 -3.64
C VAL A 117 -19.45 3.79 -3.15
N ALA A 118 -19.59 4.95 -3.80
CA ALA A 118 -18.97 6.19 -3.35
C ALA A 118 -19.37 6.55 -1.91
N SER A 119 -20.60 6.25 -1.50
CA SER A 119 -21.11 6.55 -0.15
C SER A 119 -20.44 5.77 0.99
N VAL A 120 -19.66 4.73 0.67
CA VAL A 120 -18.87 3.96 1.66
C VAL A 120 -17.67 4.77 2.16
N PHE A 121 -17.23 5.78 1.40
CA PHE A 121 -16.05 6.58 1.70
C PHE A 121 -16.45 7.99 2.17
N ASP A 122 -15.88 8.47 3.27
CA ASP A 122 -16.00 9.88 3.64
C ASP A 122 -14.86 10.71 3.03
N PHE A 123 -15.07 11.15 1.79
CA PHE A 123 -14.13 12.06 1.14
C PHE A 123 -14.21 13.50 1.68
N LYS A 124 -15.27 13.87 2.41
CA LYS A 124 -15.44 15.24 2.94
C LYS A 124 -14.49 15.52 4.09
N ALA A 125 -14.18 14.50 4.90
CA ALA A 125 -13.19 14.57 5.96
C ALA A 125 -11.78 15.02 5.49
N CYS A 126 -11.49 14.93 4.18
CA CYS A 126 -10.21 15.32 3.59
C CYS A 126 -10.19 16.70 2.89
N GLN A 127 -11.28 17.48 2.89
CA GLN A 127 -11.38 18.70 2.08
C GLN A 127 -10.31 19.77 2.36
N GLU A 128 -9.76 19.79 3.58
CA GLU A 128 -8.77 20.78 4.01
C GLU A 128 -7.32 20.25 3.99
N GLN A 129 -7.10 19.00 3.55
CA GLN A 129 -5.81 18.30 3.65
C GLN A 129 -5.35 17.76 2.30
N GLU A 130 -4.24 18.28 1.76
CA GLU A 130 -3.65 17.74 0.51
C GLU A 130 -3.17 16.29 0.66
N ALA A 131 -2.63 15.94 1.83
CA ALA A 131 -2.07 14.63 2.10
C ALA A 131 -3.09 13.74 2.83
N CYS A 132 -4.23 13.48 2.19
CA CYS A 132 -5.33 12.71 2.76
C CYS A 132 -5.92 11.77 1.71
N SER A 133 -6.25 10.54 2.13
CA SER A 133 -6.93 9.58 1.27
C SER A 133 -8.45 9.75 1.34
N PHE A 134 -9.07 9.17 2.37
CA PHE A 134 -10.47 9.27 2.75
C PHE A 134 -10.60 9.07 4.27
N ASP A 135 -11.77 9.37 4.84
CA ASP A 135 -12.06 9.27 6.29
C ASP A 135 -11.09 10.09 7.17
N GLY A 136 -10.47 11.15 6.62
CA GLY A 136 -9.50 11.99 7.33
C GLY A 136 -8.15 11.31 7.56
N VAL A 137 -7.85 10.21 6.84
CA VAL A 137 -6.60 9.46 7.01
C VAL A 137 -5.48 10.08 6.18
N TYR A 138 -4.37 10.40 6.85
CA TYR A 138 -3.18 10.92 6.19
C TYR A 138 -2.62 9.93 5.15
N GLN A 139 -2.30 10.44 3.97
CA GLN A 139 -1.59 9.70 2.94
C GLN A 139 -0.67 10.63 2.14
N PRO A 140 0.63 10.31 1.97
CA PRO A 140 1.50 11.06 1.07
C PRO A 140 1.07 10.89 -0.40
N LYS A 141 1.55 11.80 -1.26
CA LYS A 141 1.33 11.70 -2.72
C LYS A 141 1.91 10.38 -3.23
N VAL A 142 1.14 9.67 -4.05
CA VAL A 142 1.57 8.40 -4.65
C VAL A 142 2.77 8.65 -5.57
N GLN A 143 3.81 7.81 -5.45
CA GLN A 143 5.03 7.95 -6.21
C GLN A 143 5.62 6.58 -6.54
N GLY A 144 6.02 6.41 -7.80
CA GLY A 144 6.69 5.20 -8.27
C GLY A 144 5.73 4.10 -8.71
N PRO A 145 6.28 2.95 -9.15
CA PRO A 145 5.47 1.82 -9.60
C PRO A 145 4.79 1.10 -8.43
N PHE A 146 3.55 0.69 -8.65
CA PHE A 146 2.75 -0.09 -7.70
C PHE A 146 2.35 -1.43 -8.30
N VAL A 147 2.18 -2.43 -7.45
CA VAL A 147 1.60 -3.72 -7.84
C VAL A 147 0.30 -3.93 -7.07
N ALA A 148 -0.80 -4.06 -7.79
CA ALA A 148 -2.13 -4.31 -7.26
C ALA A 148 -2.44 -5.82 -7.38
N PHE A 149 -2.40 -6.52 -6.26
CA PHE A 149 -2.57 -7.97 -6.18
C PHE A 149 -3.87 -8.37 -5.45
N ALA A 150 -4.11 -9.67 -5.29
CA ALA A 150 -5.29 -10.23 -4.64
C ALA A 150 -6.61 -9.70 -5.27
N GLY A 151 -7.51 -9.12 -4.48
CA GLY A 151 -8.82 -8.65 -4.95
C GLY A 151 -8.73 -7.67 -6.11
N PHE A 152 -7.68 -6.85 -6.19
CA PHE A 152 -7.44 -5.97 -7.34
C PHE A 152 -7.21 -6.76 -8.63
N TYR A 153 -6.31 -7.74 -8.58
CA TYR A 153 -5.99 -8.57 -9.74
C TYR A 153 -7.19 -9.39 -10.21
N TYR A 154 -7.90 -10.07 -9.32
CA TYR A 154 -9.04 -10.91 -9.71
C TYR A 154 -10.19 -10.08 -10.26
N THR A 155 -10.44 -8.89 -9.72
CA THR A 155 -11.45 -7.98 -10.27
C THR A 155 -11.03 -7.49 -11.66
N ALA A 156 -9.79 -7.03 -11.85
CA ALA A 156 -9.32 -6.63 -13.17
C ALA A 156 -9.39 -7.79 -14.18
N SER A 157 -9.02 -9.00 -13.77
CA SER A 157 -9.11 -10.20 -14.60
C SER A 157 -10.55 -10.53 -15.01
N ALA A 158 -11.54 -10.31 -14.13
CA ALA A 158 -12.96 -10.49 -14.45
C ALA A 158 -13.46 -9.49 -15.50
N LEU A 159 -12.83 -8.31 -15.56
CA LEU A 159 -13.06 -7.27 -16.58
C LEU A 159 -12.25 -7.51 -17.86
N ASN A 160 -11.59 -8.67 -17.98
CA ASN A 160 -10.66 -9.00 -19.07
C ASN A 160 -9.48 -8.01 -19.20
N LEU A 161 -8.99 -7.51 -18.06
CA LEU A 161 -7.83 -6.62 -17.95
C LEU A 161 -6.69 -7.34 -17.20
N SER A 162 -5.45 -7.09 -17.60
CA SER A 162 -4.26 -7.66 -16.95
C SER A 162 -3.04 -6.76 -17.11
N GLY A 163 -2.07 -6.86 -16.18
CA GLY A 163 -0.84 -6.09 -16.24
C GLY A 163 -1.09 -4.58 -16.10
N SER A 164 -0.62 -3.80 -17.07
CA SER A 164 -0.81 -2.34 -17.11
C SER A 164 -1.79 -1.97 -18.23
N PHE A 165 -2.73 -1.08 -17.91
CA PHE A 165 -3.77 -0.59 -18.82
C PHE A 165 -4.19 0.83 -18.41
N SER A 166 -4.88 1.55 -19.28
CA SER A 166 -5.31 2.93 -19.01
C SER A 166 -6.48 3.01 -18.02
N LEU A 167 -6.60 4.14 -17.32
CA LEU A 167 -7.78 4.40 -16.47
C LEU A 167 -9.07 4.45 -17.29
N ALA A 168 -9.01 4.92 -18.53
CA ALA A 168 -10.15 4.92 -19.46
C ALA A 168 -10.62 3.48 -19.74
N SER A 169 -9.70 2.56 -20.02
CA SER A 169 -9.99 1.12 -20.21
C SER A 169 -10.60 0.50 -18.95
N PHE A 170 -10.08 0.82 -17.77
CA PHE A 170 -10.65 0.34 -16.51
C PHE A 170 -12.10 0.81 -16.34
N ASN A 171 -12.34 2.11 -16.55
CA ASN A 171 -13.67 2.68 -16.47
C ASN A 171 -14.61 1.99 -17.47
N SER A 172 -14.28 1.98 -18.77
CA SER A 172 -15.15 1.39 -19.81
C SER A 172 -15.47 -0.07 -19.52
N SER A 173 -14.46 -0.88 -19.20
CA SER A 173 -14.69 -2.30 -18.88
C SER A 173 -15.52 -2.48 -17.61
N SER A 174 -15.37 -1.62 -16.60
CA SER A 174 -16.21 -1.66 -15.39
C SER A 174 -17.67 -1.33 -15.73
N TRP A 175 -17.91 -0.26 -16.50
CA TRP A 175 -19.25 0.15 -16.94
C TRP A 175 -19.93 -0.94 -17.76
N ASP A 176 -19.20 -1.56 -18.69
CA ASP A 176 -19.75 -2.58 -19.57
C ASP A 176 -20.00 -3.90 -18.84
N PHE A 177 -19.09 -4.31 -17.95
CA PHE A 177 -19.27 -5.52 -17.15
C PHE A 177 -20.56 -5.46 -16.31
N CYS A 178 -20.84 -4.33 -15.67
CA CYS A 178 -22.03 -4.13 -14.84
C CYS A 178 -23.37 -4.23 -15.62
N LYS A 179 -23.35 -4.08 -16.95
CA LYS A 179 -24.56 -4.18 -17.78
C LYS A 179 -24.93 -5.63 -18.10
N HIS A 180 -24.02 -6.58 -17.92
CA HIS A 180 -24.29 -7.98 -18.19
C HIS A 180 -25.34 -8.57 -17.25
N THR A 181 -26.09 -9.51 -17.78
CA THR A 181 -27.07 -10.28 -17.01
C THR A 181 -26.40 -11.44 -16.29
N TRP A 182 -27.05 -11.94 -15.23
CA TRP A 182 -26.55 -13.10 -14.48
C TRP A 182 -26.29 -14.33 -15.37
N MET A 183 -27.13 -14.55 -16.39
CA MET A 183 -27.02 -15.69 -17.31
C MET A 183 -25.84 -15.58 -18.28
N GLU A 184 -25.32 -14.38 -18.52
CA GLU A 184 -24.17 -14.15 -19.41
C GLU A 184 -22.83 -14.36 -18.68
N LEU A 185 -22.79 -14.14 -17.36
CA LEU A 185 -21.53 -14.20 -16.60
C LEU A 185 -20.76 -15.54 -16.70
N PRO A 186 -21.40 -16.73 -16.75
CA PRO A 186 -20.69 -18.00 -16.88
C PRO A 186 -19.83 -18.13 -18.15
N SER A 187 -20.20 -17.47 -19.25
CA SER A 187 -19.43 -17.51 -20.50
C SER A 187 -18.36 -16.42 -20.58
N LEU A 188 -18.48 -15.36 -19.78
CA LEU A 188 -17.56 -14.23 -19.76
C LEU A 188 -16.41 -14.40 -18.76
N LEU A 189 -16.68 -15.08 -17.63
CA LEU A 189 -15.72 -15.20 -16.55
C LEU A 189 -14.78 -16.40 -16.76
N PRO A 190 -13.45 -16.23 -16.59
CA PRO A 190 -12.50 -17.35 -16.70
C PRO A 190 -12.80 -18.50 -15.74
N ARG A 191 -13.35 -18.17 -14.56
CA ARG A 191 -13.85 -19.12 -13.57
C ARG A 191 -15.11 -18.55 -12.96
N PHE A 192 -16.22 -19.26 -13.17
CA PHE A 192 -17.49 -18.89 -12.56
C PHE A 192 -17.57 -19.43 -11.13
N ASP A 193 -17.79 -18.52 -10.19
CA ASP A 193 -18.10 -18.81 -8.80
C ASP A 193 -19.11 -17.76 -8.35
N GLU A 194 -20.23 -18.21 -7.78
CA GLU A 194 -21.40 -17.38 -7.54
C GLU A 194 -21.09 -16.18 -6.63
N VAL A 195 -20.28 -16.39 -5.60
CA VAL A 195 -19.96 -15.37 -4.57
C VAL A 195 -19.14 -14.23 -5.18
N TYR A 196 -18.21 -14.56 -6.07
CA TYR A 196 -17.40 -13.57 -6.77
C TYR A 196 -18.12 -12.96 -7.96
N ALA A 197 -18.79 -13.79 -8.78
CA ALA A 197 -19.48 -13.35 -9.98
C ALA A 197 -20.53 -12.26 -9.70
N ARG A 198 -21.31 -12.43 -8.61
CA ARG A 198 -22.32 -11.43 -8.21
C ARG A 198 -21.75 -10.10 -7.74
N SER A 199 -20.46 -10.05 -7.38
CA SER A 199 -19.83 -8.91 -6.69
C SER A 199 -18.75 -8.19 -7.50
N TYR A 200 -18.40 -8.64 -8.70
CA TYR A 200 -17.37 -7.99 -9.51
C TYR A 200 -17.75 -6.56 -9.94
N CYS A 201 -19.02 -6.27 -10.25
CA CYS A 201 -19.46 -4.91 -10.56
C CYS A 201 -19.27 -3.96 -9.36
N PHE A 202 -19.69 -4.38 -8.16
CA PHE A 202 -19.39 -3.67 -6.90
C PHE A 202 -17.88 -3.47 -6.71
N SER A 203 -17.11 -4.54 -6.89
CA SER A 203 -15.65 -4.55 -6.66
C SER A 203 -14.92 -3.62 -7.61
N ALA A 204 -15.35 -3.55 -8.87
CA ALA A 204 -14.79 -2.66 -9.88
C ALA A 204 -15.00 -1.18 -9.52
N HIS A 205 -16.22 -0.80 -9.14
CA HIS A 205 -16.51 0.56 -8.67
C HIS A 205 -15.85 0.87 -7.33
N TYR A 206 -15.69 -0.11 -6.45
CA TYR A 206 -14.97 0.05 -5.19
C TYR A 206 -13.49 0.33 -5.44
N ILE A 207 -12.85 -0.43 -6.33
CA ILE A 207 -11.46 -0.21 -6.76
C ILE A 207 -11.32 1.17 -7.41
N TYR A 208 -12.27 1.58 -8.26
CA TYR A 208 -12.26 2.92 -8.84
C TYR A 208 -12.22 3.99 -7.74
N HIS A 209 -13.17 3.97 -6.81
CA HIS A 209 -13.24 4.97 -5.75
C HIS A 209 -12.02 4.90 -4.82
N LEU A 210 -11.55 3.70 -4.49
CA LEU A 210 -10.39 3.53 -3.64
C LEU A 210 -9.11 4.08 -4.29
N LEU A 211 -8.82 3.73 -5.54
CA LEU A 211 -7.58 4.13 -6.20
C LEU A 211 -7.63 5.59 -6.68
N VAL A 212 -8.73 6.00 -7.31
CA VAL A 212 -8.84 7.33 -7.94
C VAL A 212 -9.26 8.39 -6.93
N ASN A 213 -10.35 8.17 -6.19
CA ASN A 213 -10.86 9.18 -5.26
C ASN A 213 -10.19 9.11 -3.88
N GLY A 214 -9.82 7.92 -3.41
CA GLY A 214 -9.10 7.72 -2.15
C GLY A 214 -7.62 8.00 -2.32
N TYR A 215 -6.90 7.11 -2.99
CA TYR A 215 -5.44 7.17 -3.10
C TYR A 215 -4.91 8.21 -4.09
N LYS A 216 -5.81 8.91 -4.79
CA LYS A 216 -5.50 10.02 -5.71
C LYS A 216 -4.67 9.62 -6.93
N PHE A 217 -4.83 8.40 -7.44
CA PHE A 217 -4.31 8.06 -8.76
C PHE A 217 -5.09 8.82 -9.85
N THR A 218 -4.36 9.57 -10.66
CA THR A 218 -4.81 10.33 -11.84
C THR A 218 -4.62 9.51 -13.12
N GLU A 219 -5.08 10.04 -14.26
CA GLU A 219 -4.80 9.43 -15.55
C GLU A 219 -3.29 9.33 -15.84
N GLU A 220 -2.47 10.27 -15.36
CA GLU A 220 -1.02 10.21 -15.57
C GLU A 220 -0.31 9.20 -14.66
N THR A 221 -0.82 9.01 -13.43
CA THR A 221 -0.19 8.12 -12.44
C THR A 221 -0.74 6.70 -12.47
N TRP A 222 -1.95 6.48 -12.99
CA TRP A 222 -2.56 5.16 -13.12
C TRP A 222 -1.71 4.12 -13.86
N PRO A 223 -1.02 4.44 -14.99
CA PRO A 223 -0.19 3.47 -15.69
C PRO A 223 0.97 2.89 -14.84
N GLN A 224 1.30 3.53 -13.72
CA GLN A 224 2.30 3.05 -12.76
C GLN A 224 1.81 1.84 -11.94
N ILE A 225 0.51 1.51 -11.99
CA ILE A 225 -0.07 0.36 -11.31
C ILE A 225 -0.05 -0.85 -12.25
N ARG A 226 0.52 -1.97 -11.78
CA ARG A 226 0.47 -3.28 -12.44
C ARG A 226 -0.44 -4.23 -11.68
N PHE A 227 -1.44 -4.78 -12.35
CA PHE A 227 -2.38 -5.74 -11.77
C PHE A 227 -1.85 -7.16 -11.98
N GLU A 228 -1.29 -7.76 -10.93
CA GLU A 228 -0.58 -9.04 -10.99
C GLU A 228 -0.85 -9.90 -9.75
N LYS A 229 -0.86 -11.22 -9.93
CA LYS A 229 -0.99 -12.19 -8.82
C LYS A 229 0.31 -12.85 -8.41
N GLU A 230 1.30 -12.90 -9.28
CA GLU A 230 2.50 -13.72 -9.11
C GLU A 230 3.73 -13.02 -9.71
N VAL A 231 4.88 -13.20 -9.07
CA VAL A 231 6.21 -12.82 -9.59
C VAL A 231 7.13 -14.02 -9.43
N GLY A 232 7.82 -14.43 -10.50
CA GLY A 232 8.76 -15.57 -10.46
C GLY A 232 8.13 -16.86 -9.91
N ASN A 233 6.90 -17.19 -10.38
CA ASN A 233 6.09 -18.33 -9.92
C ASN A 233 5.72 -18.32 -8.42
N SER A 234 5.89 -17.19 -7.74
CA SER A 234 5.49 -17.00 -6.35
C SER A 234 4.32 -16.04 -6.26
N SER A 235 3.28 -16.40 -5.51
CA SER A 235 2.12 -15.53 -5.28
C SER A 235 2.52 -14.28 -4.52
N ILE A 236 2.03 -13.13 -4.95
CA ILE A 236 2.27 -11.86 -4.27
C ILE A 236 1.38 -11.79 -3.03
N ALA A 237 2.00 -11.84 -1.85
CA ALA A 237 1.34 -11.72 -0.56
C ALA A 237 2.33 -11.27 0.52
N TRP A 238 1.79 -10.79 1.65
CA TRP A 238 2.59 -10.40 2.82
C TRP A 238 3.30 -11.59 3.48
N SER A 239 2.81 -12.83 3.26
CA SER A 239 3.29 -14.04 3.93
C SER A 239 4.77 -14.32 3.68
N LEU A 240 5.25 -14.11 2.45
CA LEU A 240 6.67 -14.32 2.12
C LEU A 240 7.57 -13.30 2.83
N GLY A 241 7.21 -12.01 2.78
CA GLY A 241 7.95 -10.97 3.49
C GLY A 241 7.95 -11.18 5.01
N TYR A 242 6.82 -11.64 5.55
CA TYR A 242 6.71 -12.00 6.97
C TYR A 242 7.62 -13.16 7.35
N MET A 243 7.63 -14.24 6.57
CA MET A 243 8.54 -15.37 6.76
C MET A 243 10.01 -14.90 6.71
N LEU A 244 10.38 -14.12 5.69
CA LEU A 244 11.75 -13.59 5.54
C LEU A 244 12.16 -12.71 6.74
N SER A 245 11.23 -11.89 7.24
CA SER A 245 11.46 -11.05 8.42
C SER A 245 11.66 -11.88 9.69
N LEU A 246 10.79 -12.87 9.95
CA LEU A 246 10.89 -13.71 11.15
C LEU A 246 12.11 -14.65 11.13
N THR A 247 12.56 -15.03 9.94
CA THR A 247 13.74 -15.90 9.75
C THR A 247 15.04 -15.10 9.59
N ASN A 248 14.99 -13.77 9.75
CA ASN A 248 16.15 -12.87 9.61
C ASN A 248 16.89 -13.04 8.27
N GLN A 249 16.15 -13.31 7.19
CA GLN A 249 16.68 -13.46 5.84
C GLN A 249 16.74 -12.15 5.04
N ILE A 250 16.30 -11.03 5.64
CA ILE A 250 16.44 -9.69 5.07
C ILE A 250 17.64 -9.00 5.76
N PRO A 251 18.82 -8.93 5.11
CA PRO A 251 19.97 -8.30 5.72
C PRO A 251 19.77 -6.79 5.83
N ALA A 252 20.12 -6.20 6.98
CA ALA A 252 19.94 -4.77 7.26
C ALA A 252 20.91 -3.86 6.49
N GLY A 253 22.01 -4.41 6.00
CA GLY A 253 22.97 -3.74 5.12
C GLY A 253 23.50 -4.74 4.11
N SER A 254 24.21 -4.26 3.09
CA SER A 254 25.01 -5.16 2.28
C SER A 254 25.93 -5.97 3.20
N ALA A 255 26.19 -7.23 2.87
CA ALA A 255 27.31 -7.93 3.47
C ALA A 255 28.52 -7.02 3.26
N LEU A 256 28.99 -6.37 4.34
CA LEU A 256 30.22 -5.61 4.28
C LEU A 256 31.20 -6.58 3.65
N ILE A 257 31.80 -6.19 2.51
CA ILE A 257 32.94 -6.89 1.97
C ILE A 257 34.01 -6.72 3.04
N ARG A 258 33.99 -7.61 4.03
CA ARG A 258 35.01 -7.73 5.05
C ARG A 258 36.15 -8.36 4.28
N LEU A 259 36.93 -7.52 3.59
CA LEU A 259 38.21 -7.94 3.05
C LEU A 259 38.89 -8.70 4.20
N PRO A 260 39.29 -9.96 3.99
CA PRO A 260 39.77 -10.83 5.07
C PRO A 260 41.03 -10.29 5.77
N ILE A 261 41.55 -9.16 5.30
CA ILE A 261 42.78 -8.51 5.75
C ILE A 261 42.42 -7.12 6.28
N GLN A 262 42.80 -6.83 7.53
CA GLN A 262 42.67 -5.50 8.10
C GLN A 262 43.48 -4.47 7.29
N PRO A 263 43.00 -3.22 7.10
CA PRO A 263 43.68 -2.19 6.33
C PRO A 263 45.19 -2.00 6.63
N PRO A 264 45.66 -1.99 7.90
CA PRO A 264 47.10 -1.87 8.18
C PRO A 264 47.91 -3.08 7.72
N VAL A 265 47.34 -4.30 7.81
CA VAL A 265 48.00 -5.53 7.36
C VAL A 265 48.13 -5.53 5.83
N PHE A 266 47.09 -5.09 5.13
CA PHE A 266 47.11 -4.96 3.67
C PHE A 266 48.18 -3.97 3.20
N MET A 267 48.25 -2.79 3.84
CA MET A 267 49.27 -1.78 3.54
C MET A 267 50.68 -2.28 3.85
N GLY A 268 50.86 -3.01 4.96
CA GLY A 268 52.15 -3.60 5.32
C GLY A 268 52.63 -4.65 4.31
N VAL A 269 51.73 -5.52 3.84
CA VAL A 269 52.05 -6.53 2.82
C VAL A 269 52.42 -5.88 1.49
N LEU A 270 51.70 -4.84 1.06
CA LEU A 270 52.03 -4.05 -0.13
C LEU A 270 53.41 -3.38 -0.04
N ALA A 271 53.72 -2.76 1.10
CA ALA A 271 55.02 -2.14 1.34
C ALA A 271 56.16 -3.16 1.32
N PHE A 272 55.95 -4.36 1.87
CA PHE A 272 56.95 -5.42 1.88
C PHE A 272 57.26 -5.94 0.46
N PHE A 273 56.23 -6.23 -0.34
CA PHE A 273 56.43 -6.70 -1.72
C PHE A 273 57.07 -5.64 -2.62
N THR A 274 56.70 -4.38 -2.45
CA THR A 274 57.32 -3.27 -3.20
C THR A 274 58.79 -3.08 -2.83
N ALA A 275 59.15 -3.18 -1.55
CA ALA A 275 60.54 -3.11 -1.10
C ALA A 275 61.38 -4.26 -1.69
N ILE A 276 60.87 -5.50 -1.68
CA ILE A 276 61.56 -6.65 -2.28
C ILE A 276 61.76 -6.44 -3.79
N ALA A 277 60.73 -5.99 -4.51
CA ALA A 277 60.83 -5.75 -5.95
C ALA A 277 61.92 -4.69 -6.28
N LEU A 278 61.99 -3.61 -5.49
CA LEU A 278 63.03 -2.59 -5.64
C LEU A 278 64.42 -3.13 -5.33
N LEU A 279 64.59 -3.96 -4.30
CA LEU A 279 65.86 -4.61 -3.98
C LEU A 279 66.30 -5.57 -5.10
N CYS A 280 65.38 -6.36 -5.65
CA CYS A 280 65.65 -7.22 -6.79
C CYS A 280 66.06 -6.41 -8.02
N LEU A 281 65.38 -5.30 -8.32
CA LEU A 281 65.75 -4.40 -9.41
C LEU A 281 67.15 -3.80 -9.20
N ALA A 282 67.45 -3.31 -8.00
CA ALA A 282 68.76 -2.76 -7.67
C ALA A 282 69.87 -3.82 -7.82
N PHE A 283 69.62 -5.05 -7.37
CA PHE A 283 70.56 -6.16 -7.52
C PHE A 283 70.77 -6.55 -8.98
N LEU A 284 69.71 -6.61 -9.79
CA LEU A 284 69.82 -6.86 -11.23
C LEU A 284 70.59 -5.76 -11.96
N LEU A 285 70.32 -4.49 -11.62
CA LEU A 285 71.08 -3.35 -12.16
C LEU A 285 72.55 -3.39 -11.75
N TYR A 286 72.84 -3.78 -10.50
CA TYR A 286 74.19 -3.99 -10.01
C TYR A 286 74.90 -5.09 -10.81
N LEU A 287 74.28 -6.27 -10.98
CA LEU A 287 74.84 -7.35 -11.80
C LEU A 287 75.05 -6.92 -13.25
N CYS A 288 74.08 -6.26 -13.89
CA CYS A 288 74.24 -5.74 -15.26
C CYS A 288 75.40 -4.74 -15.36
N SER A 289 75.59 -3.89 -14.35
CA SER A 289 76.72 -2.96 -14.31
C SER A 289 78.07 -3.68 -14.14
N ALA A 290 78.13 -4.69 -13.25
CA ALA A 290 79.30 -5.51 -12.99
C ALA A 290 79.71 -6.36 -14.20
N PHE A 291 78.74 -6.94 -14.91
CA PHE A 291 78.97 -7.65 -16.17
C PHE A 291 79.42 -6.70 -17.29
N ARG A 292 78.88 -5.48 -17.38
CA ARG A 292 79.36 -4.47 -18.34
C ARG A 292 80.79 -4.00 -18.04
N THR A 293 81.18 -3.86 -16.77
CA THR A 293 82.56 -3.54 -16.39
C THR A 293 83.52 -4.70 -16.64
N LYS A 294 83.07 -5.96 -16.45
CA LYS A 294 83.88 -7.15 -16.73
C LYS A 294 84.10 -7.36 -18.23
N GLY A 295 83.06 -7.21 -19.07
CA GLY A 295 83.20 -7.26 -20.52
C GLY A 295 84.03 -6.11 -21.12
N ARG A 296 84.08 -4.94 -20.45
CA ARG A 296 84.99 -3.85 -20.82
C ARG A 296 86.45 -4.13 -20.43
N SER A 297 86.68 -4.95 -19.40
CA SER A 297 88.02 -5.40 -19.00
C SER A 297 88.56 -6.51 -19.91
N GLU A 298 87.71 -7.41 -20.39
CA GLU A 298 88.10 -8.45 -21.38
C GLU A 298 88.43 -7.83 -22.75
N ASN A 299 87.61 -6.90 -23.26
CA ASN A 299 87.91 -6.18 -24.50
C ASN A 299 89.16 -5.27 -24.41
N ALA A 300 89.52 -4.79 -23.22
CA ALA A 300 90.75 -4.02 -23.01
C ALA A 300 92.01 -4.91 -22.93
N PHE A 301 91.84 -6.20 -22.62
CA PHE A 301 92.95 -7.16 -22.58
C PHE A 301 93.24 -7.73 -23.98
N ASP A 302 92.22 -8.03 -24.80
CA ASP A 302 92.42 -8.49 -26.18
C ASP A 302 93.06 -7.41 -27.07
N GLN A 303 92.77 -6.14 -26.83
CA GLN A 303 93.36 -5.03 -27.59
C GLN A 303 94.81 -4.72 -27.19
N ALA A 304 95.33 -5.35 -26.13
CA ALA A 304 96.74 -5.26 -25.72
C ALA A 304 97.58 -6.47 -26.17
N VAL A 305 96.96 -7.57 -26.63
CA VAL A 305 97.66 -8.79 -27.07
C VAL A 305 97.96 -8.78 -28.57
N ASP A 306 97.32 -7.93 -29.37
CA ASP A 306 97.55 -7.79 -30.83
C ASP A 306 98.56 -6.68 -31.17
N SER A 307 99.45 -6.29 -30.26
CA SER A 307 100.44 -5.20 -30.44
C SER A 307 101.88 -5.55 -30.08
N ASP A 308 102.28 -6.83 -30.21
CA ASP A 308 103.70 -7.24 -30.27
C ASP A 308 103.90 -8.33 -31.34
#